data_AF-A0A9E5W310-F1
#
_entry.id   AF-A0A9E5W310-F1
#
_cell.length_a   1.000
_cell.length_b   1.000
_cell.length_c   1.000
_cell.angle_alpha   90.00
_cell.angle_beta   90.00
_cell.angle_gamma   90.00
#
_symmetry.space_group_name_H-M   'P 1'
#
loop_
_entity.id
_entity.type
_entity.pdbx_description
1 polymer ?
#
loop_
_entity_poly.entity_id
_entity_poly.type
_entity_poly.pdbx_seq_one_letter_code
_entity_poly.pdbx_strand_id
1 'polypeptide(L)' 'MEPAVIIMSKAPFPGKTKTRLMDKLTGEECAAFHRACLQDILAEVTQLGAGCYLYYTGGTPADFP' A
#
# COMPACT_ATOMS: atom_id res chain seq x y z
N MET A 1 15.80 18.06 -13.72
CA MET A 1 14.83 16.95 -13.59
C MET A 1 14.74 16.66 -12.11
N GLU A 2 13.58 16.89 -11.50
CA GLU A 2 13.35 16.63 -10.08
C GLU A 2 13.12 15.12 -9.87
N PRO A 3 13.74 14.49 -8.86
CA PRO A 3 13.46 13.09 -8.54
C PRO A 3 12.03 12.93 -8.00
N ALA A 4 11.44 11.75 -8.23
CA ALA A 4 10.12 11.39 -7.73
C ALA A 4 10.08 9.92 -7.30
N VAL A 5 9.21 9.61 -6.33
CA VAL A 5 8.94 8.26 -5.85
C VAL A 5 7.58 7.81 -6.35
N ILE A 6 7.55 6.63 -6.99
CA ILE A 6 6.31 5.97 -7.41
C ILE A 6 6.11 4.72 -6.55
N ILE A 7 5.08 4.73 -5.73
CA ILE A 7 4.65 3.55 -4.96
C ILE A 7 3.66 2.79 -5.81
N MET A 8 3.96 1.52 -6.12
CA MET A 8 3.04 0.65 -6.86
C MET A 8 2.35 -0.32 -5.92
N SER A 9 1.02 -0.30 -5.87
CA SER A 9 0.28 -1.17 -4.94
C SER A 9 -1.09 -1.63 -5.46
N LYS A 10 -1.57 -2.76 -4.93
CA LYS A 10 -2.97 -3.18 -5.06
C LYS A 10 -3.79 -2.62 -3.91
N ALA A 11 -5.09 -2.42 -4.10
CA ALA A 11 -5.96 -2.09 -2.96
C ALA A 11 -5.85 -3.17 -1.87
N PRO A 12 -5.69 -2.79 -0.59
CA PRO A 12 -5.56 -3.72 0.52
C PRO A 12 -6.91 -4.34 0.88
N PHE A 13 -7.41 -5.22 0.00
CA PHE A 13 -8.66 -5.92 0.20
C PHE A 13 -8.45 -7.35 0.74
N PRO A 14 -9.30 -7.81 1.67
CA PRO A 14 -9.28 -9.17 2.18
C PRO A 14 -9.32 -10.20 1.06
N GLY A 15 -8.46 -11.22 1.14
CA GLY A 15 -8.39 -12.30 0.15
C GLY A 15 -7.86 -11.89 -1.23
N LYS A 16 -7.50 -10.61 -1.45
CA LYS A 16 -6.98 -10.09 -2.72
C LYS A 16 -5.56 -9.54 -2.62
N THR A 17 -5.09 -9.25 -1.41
CA THR A 17 -3.71 -8.87 -1.13
C THR A 17 -3.03 -9.86 -0.19
N LYS A 18 -1.69 -9.93 -0.30
CA LYS A 18 -0.81 -10.73 0.56
C LYS A 18 -1.33 -12.17 0.80
N THR A 19 -2.00 -12.77 -0.18
CA THR A 19 -2.70 -14.06 -0.02
C THR A 19 -1.77 -15.22 0.30
N ARG A 20 -0.47 -15.10 0.01
CA ARG A 20 0.56 -16.04 0.44
C ARG A 20 0.76 -16.09 1.96
N LEU A 21 0.32 -15.08 2.70
CA LEU A 21 0.34 -15.05 4.18
C LEU A 21 -0.93 -15.66 4.78
N MET A 22 -1.91 -16.07 3.96
CA MET A 22 -3.17 -16.59 4.48
C MET A 22 -3.05 -17.99 5.10
N ASP A 23 -1.89 -18.62 5.00
CA ASP A 23 -1.56 -19.83 5.76
C ASP A 23 -1.32 -19.53 7.26
N LYS A 24 -1.11 -18.24 7.61
CA LYS A 24 -0.89 -17.74 8.98
C LYS A 24 -1.88 -16.66 9.41
N LEU A 25 -2.45 -15.92 8.47
CA LEU A 25 -3.30 -14.75 8.72
C LEU A 25 -4.67 -14.93 8.05
N THR A 26 -5.70 -14.33 8.64
CA THR A 26 -6.99 -14.16 7.95
C THR A 26 -6.86 -13.18 6.77
N GLY A 27 -7.84 -13.19 5.87
CA GLY A 27 -7.89 -12.20 4.79
C GLY A 27 -7.91 -10.76 5.31
N GLU A 28 -8.63 -10.50 6.40
CA GLU A 28 -8.68 -9.20 7.08
C GLU A 28 -7.32 -8.80 7.64
N GLU A 29 -6.63 -9.70 8.33
CA GLU A 29 -5.28 -9.44 8.84
C GLU A 29 -4.28 -9.20 7.71
N CYS A 30 -4.40 -9.90 6.58
CA CYS A 30 -3.59 -9.63 5.39
C CYS A 30 -3.84 -8.22 4.82
N ALA A 31 -5.10 -7.79 4.78
CA ALA A 31 -5.48 -6.44 4.33
C ALA A 31 -4.98 -5.36 5.30
N ALA A 32 -5.16 -5.56 6.60
CA ALA A 32 -4.68 -4.66 7.65
C ALA A 32 -3.16 -4.53 7.63
N PHE A 33 -2.44 -5.66 7.53
CA PHE A 33 -0.98 -5.69 7.38
C PHE A 33 -0.53 -4.93 6.13
N HIS A 34 -1.19 -5.16 4.99
CA HIS A 34 -0.85 -4.43 3.77
C HIS A 34 -1.06 -2.92 3.91
N ARG A 35 -2.16 -2.50 4.56
CA ARG A 35 -2.45 -1.09 4.84
C ARG A 35 -1.37 -0.47 5.74
N ALA A 36 -0.96 -1.16 6.79
CA ALA A 36 0.10 -0.70 7.67
C ALA A 36 1.43 -0.50 6.92
N CYS A 37 1.84 -1.45 6.06
CA CYS A 37 3.04 -1.26 5.24
C CYS A 37 2.95 -0.03 4.34
N LEU A 38 1.78 0.26 3.75
CA LEU A 38 1.59 1.44 2.90
C LEU A 38 1.65 2.74 3.71
N GLN A 39 1.08 2.75 4.92
CA GLN A 39 1.17 3.88 5.84
C GLN A 39 2.63 4.18 6.22
N ASP A 40 3.38 3.14 6.59
CA ASP A 40 4.79 3.27 6.96
C ASP A 40 5.62 3.79 5.79
N ILE A 41 5.42 3.24 4.59
CA ILE A 41 6.11 3.72 3.37
C ILE A 41 5.75 5.19 3.11
N LEU A 42 4.47 5.55 3.19
CA LEU A 42 4.01 6.92 2.95
C LEU A 42 4.63 7.90 3.95
N ALA A 43 4.71 7.52 5.21
CA ALA A 43 5.32 8.32 6.26
C ALA A 43 6.80 8.62 5.95
N GLU A 44 7.55 7.64 5.47
CA GLU A 44 8.97 7.81 5.12
C GLU A 44 9.16 8.63 3.84
N VAL A 45 8.43 8.31 2.76
CA VAL A 45 8.67 8.96 1.46
C VAL A 45 8.23 10.43 1.46
N THR A 46 7.23 10.79 2.26
CA THR A 46 6.77 12.18 2.37
C THR A 46 7.80 13.09 3.02
N GLN A 47 8.75 12.54 3.80
CA GLN A 47 9.87 13.30 4.38
C GLN A 47 10.97 13.64 3.35
N LEU A 48 10.99 12.99 2.19
CA LEU A 48 12.07 13.15 1.21
C LEU A 48 12.02 14.47 0.43
N GLY A 49 10.91 15.21 0.50
CA GLY A 49 10.71 16.44 -0.27
C GLY A 49 10.61 16.24 -1.79
N ALA A 50 10.64 14.99 -2.26
CA ALA A 50 10.44 14.60 -3.66
C ALA A 50 8.94 14.42 -3.97
N GLY A 51 8.55 14.56 -5.24
CA GLY A 51 7.19 14.22 -5.67
C GLY A 51 6.87 12.76 -5.36
N CYS A 52 5.74 12.48 -4.72
CA CYS A 52 5.31 11.13 -4.35
C CYS A 52 3.96 10.80 -5.00
N TYR A 53 3.91 9.66 -5.69
CA TYR A 53 2.73 9.21 -6.41
C TYR A 53 2.39 7.76 -6.07
N LEU A 54 1.10 7.48 -5.86
CA LEU A 54 0.59 6.12 -5.74
C LEU A 54 0.02 5.67 -7.09
N TYR A 55 0.65 4.67 -7.70
CA TYR A 55 0.11 3.97 -8.85
C TYR A 55 -0.59 2.70 -8.39
N TYR A 56 -1.91 2.66 -8.48
CA TYR A 56 -2.69 1.58 -7.89
C TYR A 56 -3.54 0.80 -8.89
N THR A 57 -3.88 -0.44 -8.51
CA THR A 57 -4.85 -1.26 -9.22
C THR A 57 -5.83 -1.93 -8.26
N GLY A 58 -7.09 -2.02 -8.69
CA GLY A 58 -8.21 -2.37 -7.85
C GLY A 58 -8.59 -1.24 -6.89
N GLY A 59 -9.88 -1.14 -6.56
CA GLY A 59 -10.39 -0.12 -5.66
C GLY A 59 -10.36 1.30 -6.24
N THR A 60 -10.44 2.27 -5.34
CA THR A 60 -10.50 3.71 -5.54
C THR A 60 -9.50 4.39 -4.59
N PRO A 61 -9.18 5.68 -4.75
CA PRO A 61 -8.28 6.37 -3.82
C PRO A 61 -8.70 6.28 -2.34
N ALA A 62 -9.99 6.17 -2.06
CA ALA A 62 -10.51 6.04 -0.69
C ALA A 62 -10.16 4.70 -0.01
N ASP A 63 -9.70 3.70 -0.78
CA ASP A 63 -9.33 2.38 -0.26
C ASP A 63 -7.88 2.34 0.26
N PHE A 64 -7.10 3.38 -0.03
CA PHE A 64 -5.69 3.53 0.36
C PHE A 64 -5.53 4.49 1.54
N PRO A 65 -4.48 4.30 2.36
CA PRO A 65 -4.18 5.22 3.45
C PRO A 65 -3.64 6.58 2.98
#